data_AF-A0A254NL43-F1
#
_entry.id   AF-A0A254NL43-F1
#
_cell.length_a   1.000
_cell.length_b   1.000
_cell.length_c   1.000
_cell.angle_alpha   90.00
_cell.angle_beta   90.00
_cell.angle_gamma   90.00
#
_symmetry.space_group_name_H-M   'P 1'
#
loop_
_entity.id
_entity.type
_entity.pdbx_description
1 polymer ?
#
loop_
_entity_poly.entity_id
_entity_poly.type
_entity_poly.pdbx_seq_one_letter_code
_entity_poly.pdbx_strand_id
1 'polypeptide(L)'
;MTGNKTKLRLFGNAAEAERELAANGPLSWAECLKHLGRSDAEVMHRIANGRVSKAVVLGGRPTMIEVAAIEGGGVDADEARVRAETAAGGSACRERFGPDENPRPFCETARRDARLAPAVAAHAKPSGSAALRIGFPHGGETPELRAAAADYVREWFGLDDDLRPFYGMARRDALLAPAVAAHAGLRLIGIPDLFEALVWSIIGQQITLGFAYAMKKRLVETYGEALPFETAPGEAPYRLFPRPERLAALTPDDLRPLQFSGRKAEYVIGIARMMEEGRLSKSSLAETSEEEAREALLAIRGVGAWTADYVGMKCLRRASAFPATDAGLHQALRSGLNLGRKPLPAEIVQAAAPWRGHEAYAVFYLWQTLLKTN
;
A
#
# COMPACT_ATOMS: atom_id res chain seq x y z
N MET A 1 0.20 4.81 58.54
CA MET A 1 0.84 5.60 57.46
C MET A 1 1.48 4.64 56.48
N THR A 2 1.22 4.86 55.18
CA THR A 2 1.87 4.28 53.98
C THR A 2 2.02 2.75 53.95
N GLY A 3 1.17 1.97 53.29
CA GLY A 3 0.55 2.21 51.98
C GLY A 3 1.23 1.33 50.93
N ASN A 4 1.11 0.00 51.07
CA ASN A 4 1.55 -0.99 50.09
C ASN A 4 0.37 -1.30 49.15
N LYS A 5 0.40 -0.80 47.91
CA LYS A 5 -0.49 -1.21 46.81
C LYS A 5 0.42 -1.49 45.61
N THR A 6 0.99 -2.69 45.56
CA THR A 6 0.49 -3.83 44.77
C THR A 6 0.29 -3.48 43.30
N LYS A 7 1.24 -3.98 42.50
CA LYS A 7 1.28 -4.12 41.04
C LYS A 7 -0.12 -4.33 40.42
N LEU A 8 -0.51 -3.44 39.52
CA LEU A 8 -1.57 -3.70 38.56
C LEU A 8 -1.01 -4.63 37.46
N ARG A 9 -0.97 -5.93 37.75
CA ARG A 9 -0.92 -6.96 36.72
C ARG A 9 -2.35 -7.19 36.25
N LEU A 10 -2.72 -6.60 35.12
CA LEU A 10 -3.84 -7.07 34.32
C LEU A 10 -3.24 -7.79 33.11
N PHE A 11 -2.78 -9.02 33.34
CA PHE A 11 -2.69 -10.00 32.26
C PHE A 11 -4.12 -10.45 31.96
N GLY A 12 -4.84 -9.63 31.18
CA GLY A 12 -5.97 -10.10 30.41
C GLY A 12 -5.45 -11.12 29.40
N ASN A 13 -6.17 -12.23 29.26
CA ASN A 13 -5.78 -13.37 28.43
C ASN A 13 -5.44 -12.91 27.00
N ALA A 14 -4.15 -12.96 26.63
CA ALA A 14 -3.66 -12.48 25.33
C ALA A 14 -4.32 -13.21 24.13
N ALA A 15 -4.92 -14.39 24.37
CA ALA A 15 -5.58 -15.21 23.37
C ALA A 15 -6.98 -14.73 22.95
N GLU A 16 -7.63 -13.79 23.66
CA GLU A 16 -8.98 -13.27 23.32
C GLU A 16 -8.96 -11.88 22.65
N ALA A 17 -7.78 -11.27 22.51
CA ALA A 17 -7.59 -9.92 21.98
C ALA A 17 -7.32 -9.88 20.47
N GLU A 18 -7.02 -11.02 19.84
CA GLU A 18 -6.59 -11.06 18.44
C GLU A 18 -7.75 -11.42 17.50
N ARG A 19 -7.84 -10.73 16.37
CA ARG A 19 -8.79 -11.05 15.29
C ARG A 19 -8.02 -11.53 14.07
N GLU A 20 -8.39 -12.71 13.58
CA GLU A 20 -7.86 -13.27 12.33
C GLU A 20 -8.79 -12.92 11.16
N LEU A 21 -8.21 -12.46 10.07
CA LEU A 21 -8.91 -12.04 8.86
C LEU A 21 -8.39 -12.82 7.66
N ALA A 22 -9.19 -13.75 7.17
CA ALA A 22 -8.91 -14.44 5.92
C ALA A 22 -9.15 -13.50 4.72
N ALA A 23 -8.25 -13.56 3.74
CA ALA A 23 -8.40 -12.88 2.47
C ALA A 23 -9.19 -13.75 1.47
N ASN A 24 -10.04 -13.12 0.66
CA ASN A 24 -10.71 -13.76 -0.47
C ASN A 24 -9.71 -13.91 -1.63
N GLY A 25 -8.99 -15.04 -1.66
CA GLY A 25 -7.98 -15.32 -2.68
C GLY A 25 -6.56 -14.87 -2.29
N PRO A 26 -5.62 -14.79 -3.25
CA PRO A 26 -4.19 -14.64 -2.96
C PRO A 26 -3.85 -13.39 -2.14
N LEU A 27 -2.92 -13.54 -1.20
CA LEU A 27 -2.38 -12.46 -0.38
C LEU A 27 -0.87 -12.67 -0.22
N SER A 28 -0.10 -11.62 -0.53
CA SER A 28 1.33 -11.53 -0.24
C SER A 28 1.56 -10.37 0.70
N TRP A 29 1.74 -10.69 1.98
CA TRP A 29 1.99 -9.66 3.00
C TRP A 29 3.31 -8.93 2.74
N ALA A 30 4.34 -9.62 2.25
CA ALA A 30 5.62 -9.02 1.89
C ALA A 30 5.44 -7.93 0.80
N GLU A 31 4.62 -8.18 -0.22
CA GLU A 31 4.33 -7.17 -1.24
C GLU A 31 3.51 -5.99 -0.70
N CYS A 32 2.56 -6.25 0.20
CA CYS A 32 1.83 -5.18 0.91
C CYS A 32 2.78 -4.30 1.74
N LEU A 33 3.72 -4.92 2.48
CA LEU A 33 4.74 -4.21 3.26
C LEU A 33 5.67 -3.38 2.36
N LYS A 34 6.12 -3.95 1.24
CA LYS A 34 6.93 -3.24 0.24
C LYS A 34 6.20 -2.01 -0.30
N HIS A 35 4.91 -2.13 -0.61
CA HIS A 35 4.09 -1.01 -1.06
C HIS A 35 3.95 0.08 0.01
N LEU A 36 3.65 -0.32 1.25
CA LEU A 36 3.49 0.60 2.38
C LEU A 36 4.82 1.27 2.80
N GLY A 37 5.95 0.58 2.62
CA GLY A 37 7.29 1.00 3.01
C GLY A 37 8.07 1.76 1.94
N ARG A 38 7.39 2.31 0.93
CA ARG A 38 8.04 2.98 -0.21
C ARG A 38 8.58 4.40 0.07
N SER A 39 8.46 4.91 1.30
CA SER A 39 8.99 6.21 1.69
C SER A 39 9.28 6.30 3.18
N ASP A 40 10.48 6.75 3.53
CA ASP A 40 10.89 7.04 4.92
C ASP A 40 10.21 8.29 5.51
N ALA A 41 9.51 9.07 4.67
CA ALA A 41 8.72 10.22 5.09
C ALA A 41 7.25 9.87 5.38
N GLU A 42 6.88 8.59 5.32
CA GLU A 42 5.58 8.13 5.79
C GLU A 42 5.45 8.32 7.32
N VAL A 43 4.30 8.81 7.75
CA VAL A 43 4.01 9.16 9.15
C VAL A 43 2.69 8.60 9.66
N MET A 44 1.88 8.02 8.77
CA MET A 44 0.56 7.47 9.13
C MET A 44 0.63 6.03 9.64
N HIS A 45 1.71 5.31 9.36
CA HIS A 45 1.94 3.95 9.86
C HIS A 45 3.43 3.71 10.05
N ARG A 46 3.76 2.67 10.82
CA ARG A 46 5.14 2.17 10.98
C ARG A 46 5.22 0.73 10.53
N ILE A 47 6.34 0.37 9.91
CA ILE A 47 6.66 -1.01 9.57
C ILE A 47 7.86 -1.43 10.38
N ALA A 48 7.71 -2.47 11.19
CA ALA A 48 8.80 -3.07 11.95
C ALA A 48 8.54 -4.57 12.13
N ASN A 49 9.58 -5.39 12.01
CA ASN A 49 9.53 -6.84 12.26
C ASN A 49 8.36 -7.56 11.53
N GLY A 50 8.10 -7.18 10.28
CA GLY A 50 7.03 -7.76 9.47
C GLY A 50 5.61 -7.33 9.86
N ARG A 51 5.45 -6.28 10.68
CA ARG A 51 4.17 -5.77 11.16
C ARG A 51 3.94 -4.34 10.72
N VAL A 52 2.68 -3.94 10.60
CA VAL A 52 2.26 -2.56 10.37
C VAL A 52 1.48 -2.07 11.58
N SER A 53 1.96 -1.02 12.23
CA SER A 53 1.24 -0.36 13.33
C SER A 53 0.69 0.98 12.86
N LYS A 54 -0.59 1.25 13.13
CA LYS A 54 -1.28 2.49 12.72
C LYS A 54 -2.28 2.93 13.79
N ALA A 55 -2.33 4.24 14.02
CA ALA A 55 -3.39 4.86 14.80
C ALA A 55 -4.60 5.15 13.90
N VAL A 56 -5.79 4.79 14.38
CA VAL A 56 -7.07 4.99 13.70
C VAL A 56 -8.12 5.50 14.68
N VAL A 57 -9.23 6.05 14.18
CA VAL A 57 -10.39 6.39 15.01
C VAL A 57 -11.48 5.35 14.76
N LEU A 58 -11.86 4.61 15.81
CA LEU A 58 -12.92 3.59 15.74
C LEU A 58 -13.95 3.90 16.82
N GLY A 59 -15.24 3.95 16.45
CA GLY A 59 -16.31 4.31 17.39
C GLY A 59 -16.07 5.65 18.11
N GLY A 60 -15.46 6.63 17.41
CA GLY A 60 -15.11 7.94 17.97
C GLY A 60 -13.88 7.96 18.89
N ARG A 61 -13.18 6.83 19.07
CA ARG A 61 -12.03 6.71 19.97
C ARG A 61 -10.74 6.39 19.21
N PRO A 62 -9.62 7.07 19.53
CA PRO A 62 -8.31 6.67 19.02
C PRO A 62 -7.96 5.25 19.44
N THR A 63 -7.61 4.42 18.48
CA THR A 63 -7.26 3.00 18.64
C THR A 63 -5.93 2.75 17.93
N MET A 64 -5.02 2.02 18.59
CA MET A 64 -3.80 1.52 17.96
C MET A 64 -4.06 0.12 17.46
N ILE A 65 -3.89 -0.09 16.16
CA ILE A 65 -3.95 -1.41 15.53
C ILE A 65 -2.54 -1.83 15.08
N GLU A 66 -2.22 -3.10 15.30
CA GLU A 66 -1.04 -3.74 14.72
C GLU A 66 -1.50 -4.89 13.82
N VAL A 67 -1.05 -4.90 12.57
CA VAL A 67 -1.43 -5.90 11.57
C VAL A 67 -0.20 -6.71 11.17
N ALA A 68 -0.32 -8.03 11.17
CA ALA A 68 0.73 -8.94 10.73
C ALA A 68 0.15 -10.12 9.94
N ALA A 69 0.96 -10.77 9.11
CA ALA A 69 0.59 -12.05 8.53
C ALA A 69 0.47 -13.14 9.62
N ILE A 70 -0.47 -14.06 9.42
CA ILE A 70 -0.48 -15.31 10.17
C ILE A 70 0.47 -16.27 9.47
N GLU A 71 1.63 -16.53 10.05
CA GLU A 71 2.48 -17.60 9.54
C GLU A 71 1.67 -18.89 9.50
N GLY A 72 1.49 -19.44 8.29
CA GLY A 72 0.79 -20.69 8.13
C GLY A 72 1.55 -21.78 8.86
N GLY A 73 0.94 -22.36 9.91
CA GLY A 73 1.19 -23.73 10.31
C GLY A 73 0.75 -24.66 9.17
N GLY A 74 1.51 -24.66 8.09
CA GLY A 74 1.41 -25.63 7.01
C GLY A 74 2.20 -26.87 7.40
N VAL A 75 1.56 -28.02 7.24
CA VAL A 75 2.10 -29.37 7.43
C VAL A 75 3.46 -29.52 6.72
N ASP A 76 4.57 -29.38 7.46
CA ASP A 76 5.89 -29.95 7.14
C ASP A 76 6.86 -29.76 8.32
N ALA A 77 6.49 -30.27 9.50
CA ALA A 77 7.45 -30.52 10.58
C ALA A 77 8.30 -31.79 10.33
N ASP A 78 8.06 -32.52 9.23
CA ASP A 78 8.77 -33.77 8.91
C ASP A 78 9.86 -33.58 7.82
N GLU A 79 9.79 -32.55 6.96
CA GLU A 79 10.85 -32.29 5.97
C GLU A 79 12.13 -31.66 6.56
N ALA A 80 12.04 -31.00 7.73
CA ALA A 80 13.21 -30.51 8.46
C ALA A 80 14.05 -31.65 9.06
N ARG A 81 13.49 -32.86 9.23
CA ARG A 81 14.20 -34.04 9.72
C ARG A 81 14.94 -34.79 8.62
N VAL A 82 14.46 -34.74 7.38
CA VAL A 82 15.03 -35.50 6.24
C VAL A 82 16.28 -34.82 5.65
N ARG A 83 16.48 -33.50 5.87
CA ARG A 83 17.71 -32.81 5.43
C ARG A 83 18.90 -32.90 6.41
N ALA A 84 18.68 -33.38 7.63
CA ALA A 84 19.75 -33.55 8.61
C ALA A 84 20.52 -34.88 8.46
N GLU A 85 19.99 -35.86 7.71
CA GLU A 85 20.61 -37.20 7.57
C GLU A 85 21.37 -37.43 6.25
N THR A 86 21.40 -36.46 5.34
CA THR A 86 22.12 -36.57 4.04
C THR A 86 23.39 -35.73 3.94
N ALA A 87 23.77 -34.99 4.98
CA ALA A 87 24.99 -34.16 5.03
C ALA A 87 26.17 -34.84 5.76
N ALA A 88 26.19 -36.17 5.83
CA ALA A 88 27.33 -36.94 6.35
C ALA A 88 27.78 -37.98 5.32
N GLY A 89 28.58 -37.56 4.33
CA GLY A 89 29.25 -38.51 3.44
C GLY A 89 29.93 -37.89 2.21
N GLY A 90 31.27 -37.83 2.23
CA GLY A 90 32.11 -37.61 1.03
C GLY A 90 32.89 -36.29 1.05
N SER A 91 34.01 -36.19 1.77
CA SER A 91 35.38 -36.55 1.33
C SER A 91 35.96 -35.68 0.20
N ALA A 92 36.65 -34.62 0.62
CA ALA A 92 37.99 -34.16 0.22
C ALA A 92 38.47 -34.33 -1.25
N CYS A 93 38.80 -33.19 -1.87
CA CYS A 93 40.03 -33.08 -2.68
C CYS A 93 40.59 -31.64 -2.68
N ARG A 94 41.92 -31.57 -2.66
CA ARG A 94 42.77 -30.48 -2.15
C ARG A 94 42.93 -29.25 -3.06
N GLU A 95 43.17 -28.12 -2.41
CA GLU A 95 43.72 -26.87 -2.96
C GLU A 95 45.20 -27.01 -3.42
N ARG A 96 45.58 -26.19 -4.41
CA ARG A 96 46.95 -25.64 -4.50
C ARG A 96 46.97 -24.30 -5.27
N PHE A 97 47.81 -23.41 -4.76
CA PHE A 97 47.95 -21.96 -4.95
C PHE A 97 48.52 -21.49 -6.30
N GLY A 98 48.28 -20.20 -6.62
CA GLY A 98 49.16 -19.36 -7.45
C GLY A 98 48.51 -18.06 -7.94
N PRO A 99 49.04 -16.86 -7.65
CA PRO A 99 48.50 -15.57 -8.09
C PRO A 99 49.12 -15.08 -9.42
N ASP A 100 48.56 -13.98 -9.92
CA ASP A 100 49.12 -12.98 -10.84
C ASP A 100 48.71 -12.96 -12.33
N GLU A 101 48.50 -11.71 -12.77
CA GLU A 101 48.46 -11.14 -14.13
C GLU A 101 47.16 -11.04 -14.97
N ASN A 102 46.90 -9.80 -15.37
CA ASN A 102 46.01 -9.29 -16.43
C ASN A 102 46.72 -8.00 -16.96
N PRO A 103 46.51 -7.43 -18.17
CA PRO A 103 45.68 -7.84 -19.32
C PRO A 103 46.24 -7.57 -20.77
N ARG A 104 45.57 -8.18 -21.79
CA ARG A 104 45.36 -7.81 -23.24
C ARG A 104 46.52 -8.00 -24.26
N PRO A 105 46.30 -7.92 -25.62
CA PRO A 105 45.07 -7.61 -26.39
C PRO A 105 44.78 -8.41 -27.70
N PHE A 106 43.55 -8.20 -28.21
CA PHE A 106 43.11 -8.15 -29.62
C PHE A 106 42.98 -9.43 -30.50
N CYS A 107 41.75 -9.60 -31.03
CA CYS A 107 41.37 -9.71 -32.46
C CYS A 107 40.41 -10.86 -32.86
N GLU A 108 39.23 -10.43 -33.33
CA GLU A 108 38.24 -10.99 -34.26
C GLU A 108 38.45 -12.37 -34.92
N THR A 109 37.43 -13.24 -34.89
CA THR A 109 36.43 -13.41 -35.98
C THR A 109 35.52 -14.66 -35.80
N ALA A 110 34.29 -14.53 -36.33
CA ALA A 110 33.45 -15.57 -36.93
C ALA A 110 32.55 -16.52 -36.08
N ARG A 111 31.28 -16.11 -35.99
CA ARG A 111 30.03 -16.84 -36.36
C ARG A 111 29.92 -18.36 -36.05
N ARG A 112 28.96 -18.73 -35.18
CA ARG A 112 27.70 -19.44 -35.54
C ARG A 112 26.83 -19.74 -34.31
N ASP A 113 25.53 -19.53 -34.53
CA ASP A 113 24.33 -20.08 -33.89
C ASP A 113 24.44 -20.89 -32.58
N ALA A 114 23.78 -20.39 -31.54
CA ALA A 114 22.66 -21.10 -30.90
C ALA A 114 21.92 -20.16 -29.95
N ARG A 115 20.64 -19.92 -30.25
CA ARG A 115 19.70 -19.27 -29.33
C ARG A 115 19.57 -20.14 -28.08
N LEU A 116 20.15 -19.71 -26.96
CA LEU A 116 19.63 -20.09 -25.65
C LEU A 116 18.68 -18.99 -25.20
N ALA A 117 17.39 -19.26 -25.37
CA ALA A 117 16.37 -18.61 -24.57
C ALA A 117 16.73 -18.87 -23.09
N PRO A 118 16.78 -17.86 -22.20
CA PRO A 118 16.92 -18.15 -20.79
C PRO A 118 15.70 -18.95 -20.35
N ALA A 119 15.96 -20.14 -19.84
CA ALA A 119 14.96 -21.00 -19.22
C ALA A 119 14.18 -20.17 -18.19
N VAL A 120 12.87 -20.09 -18.40
CA VAL A 120 11.93 -19.52 -17.44
C VAL A 120 12.13 -20.28 -16.12
N ALA A 121 12.71 -19.60 -15.13
CA ALA A 121 12.92 -20.17 -13.82
C ALA A 121 11.59 -20.71 -13.28
N ALA A 122 11.63 -21.96 -12.82
CA ALA A 122 10.51 -22.62 -12.18
C ALA A 122 9.99 -21.74 -11.05
N HIS A 123 8.71 -21.39 -11.13
CA HIS A 123 8.06 -20.44 -10.24
C HIS A 123 8.06 -20.98 -8.81
N ALA A 124 8.60 -20.20 -7.88
CA ALA A 124 8.34 -20.41 -6.46
C ALA A 124 6.82 -20.32 -6.24
N LYS A 125 6.21 -21.37 -5.67
CA LYS A 125 4.82 -21.30 -5.21
C LYS A 125 4.72 -20.12 -4.24
N PRO A 126 3.68 -19.28 -4.31
CA PRO A 126 3.52 -18.21 -3.34
C PRO A 126 3.28 -18.85 -1.98
N SER A 127 4.30 -18.83 -1.11
CA SER A 127 4.13 -19.06 0.33
C SER A 127 3.43 -17.82 0.92
N GLY A 128 2.18 -17.61 0.50
CA GLY A 128 1.37 -16.48 0.94
C GLY A 128 0.59 -16.90 2.16
N SER A 129 0.79 -16.21 3.28
CA SER A 129 -0.18 -16.21 4.38
C SER A 129 -1.57 -15.92 3.82
N ALA A 130 -2.54 -16.81 4.06
CA ALA A 130 -3.92 -16.62 3.62
C ALA A 130 -4.71 -15.65 4.51
N ALA A 131 -4.12 -15.18 5.61
CA ALA A 131 -4.80 -14.39 6.61
C ALA A 131 -3.90 -13.35 7.29
N LEU A 132 -4.53 -12.32 7.85
CA LEU A 132 -3.90 -11.30 8.68
C LEU A 132 -4.41 -11.43 10.11
N ARG A 133 -3.56 -11.09 11.08
CA ARG A 133 -3.90 -10.96 12.49
C ARG A 133 -3.87 -9.49 12.88
N ILE A 134 -4.87 -9.07 13.64
CA ILE A 134 -4.93 -7.74 14.25
C ILE A 134 -4.66 -7.87 15.76
N GLY A 135 -3.63 -7.18 16.22
CA GLY A 135 -3.38 -6.89 17.62
C GLY A 135 -3.83 -5.48 18.00
N PHE A 136 -4.14 -5.28 19.28
CA PHE A 136 -4.65 -4.01 19.80
C PHE A 136 -3.80 -3.51 20.97
N PRO A 137 -2.66 -2.84 20.70
CA PRO A 137 -1.87 -2.21 21.76
C PRO A 137 -2.65 -1.18 22.59
N HIS A 138 -3.69 -0.54 22.00
CA HIS A 138 -4.57 0.41 22.69
C HIS A 138 -5.95 0.48 22.02
N GLY A 139 -7.05 0.63 22.79
CA GLY A 139 -8.39 0.91 22.25
C GLY A 139 -9.15 -0.29 21.66
N GLY A 140 -8.76 -1.52 22.00
CA GLY A 140 -9.38 -2.76 21.52
C GLY A 140 -10.20 -3.52 22.58
N GLU A 141 -10.64 -2.86 23.64
CA GLU A 141 -11.18 -3.52 24.84
C GLU A 141 -12.55 -4.16 24.57
N THR A 142 -13.34 -3.57 23.68
CA THR A 142 -14.73 -4.01 23.41
C THR A 142 -14.83 -4.83 22.12
N PRO A 143 -15.74 -5.83 22.07
CA PRO A 143 -16.01 -6.59 20.84
C PRO A 143 -16.38 -5.69 19.64
N GLU A 144 -17.09 -4.60 19.89
CA GLU A 144 -17.54 -3.63 18.87
C GLU A 144 -16.34 -2.88 18.25
N LEU A 145 -15.39 -2.42 19.07
CA LEU A 145 -14.16 -1.80 18.57
C LEU A 145 -13.29 -2.79 17.80
N ARG A 146 -13.22 -4.05 18.26
CA ARG A 146 -12.48 -5.11 17.54
C ARG A 146 -13.13 -5.46 16.19
N ALA A 147 -14.47 -5.42 16.10
CA ALA A 147 -15.19 -5.59 14.85
C ALA A 147 -14.96 -4.41 13.89
N ALA A 148 -15.07 -3.17 14.38
CA ALA A 148 -14.79 -1.98 13.59
C ALA A 148 -13.35 -1.95 13.05
N ALA A 149 -12.38 -2.43 13.83
CA ALA A 149 -10.99 -2.59 13.37
C ALA A 149 -10.85 -3.66 12.29
N ALA A 150 -11.57 -4.77 12.42
CA ALA A 150 -11.60 -5.81 11.38
C ALA A 150 -12.13 -5.26 10.05
N ASP A 151 -13.23 -4.51 10.09
CA ASP A 151 -13.80 -3.86 8.90
C ASP A 151 -12.82 -2.83 8.31
N TYR A 152 -12.19 -2.02 9.16
CA TYR A 152 -11.16 -1.07 8.72
C TYR A 152 -9.99 -1.75 8.01
N VAL A 153 -9.46 -2.86 8.55
CA VAL A 153 -8.33 -3.59 7.97
C VAL A 153 -8.74 -4.35 6.71
N ARG A 154 -9.95 -4.92 6.66
CA ARG A 154 -10.53 -5.50 5.42
C ARG A 154 -10.57 -4.47 4.31
N GLU A 155 -11.06 -3.28 4.62
CA GLU A 155 -11.11 -2.19 3.65
C GLU A 155 -9.73 -1.65 3.29
N TRP A 156 -8.81 -1.52 4.26
CA TRP A 156 -7.47 -1.01 4.02
C TRP A 156 -6.66 -1.94 3.11
N PHE A 157 -6.78 -3.24 3.27
CA PHE A 157 -6.05 -4.24 2.46
C PHE A 157 -6.90 -4.90 1.38
N GLY A 158 -8.15 -4.47 1.13
CA GLY A 158 -9.02 -5.08 0.12
C GLY A 158 -9.16 -6.58 0.28
N LEU A 159 -9.35 -7.06 1.52
CA LEU A 159 -9.34 -8.48 1.83
C LEU A 159 -10.54 -9.21 1.25
N ASP A 160 -11.65 -8.51 1.00
CA ASP A 160 -12.87 -9.10 0.45
C ASP A 160 -12.86 -9.17 -1.09
N ASP A 161 -11.97 -8.42 -1.75
CA ASP A 161 -11.80 -8.42 -3.21
C ASP A 161 -11.39 -9.82 -3.70
N ASP A 162 -12.11 -10.40 -4.67
CA ASP A 162 -11.67 -11.64 -5.33
C ASP A 162 -10.66 -11.32 -6.45
N LEU A 163 -9.40 -11.68 -6.25
CA LEU A 163 -8.34 -11.44 -7.26
C LEU A 163 -8.30 -12.48 -8.38
N ARG A 164 -9.03 -13.60 -8.28
CA ARG A 164 -8.95 -14.68 -9.28
C ARG A 164 -9.41 -14.22 -10.67
N PRO A 165 -10.53 -13.48 -10.84
CA PRO A 165 -10.93 -12.94 -12.14
C PRO A 165 -9.88 -11.97 -12.71
N PHE A 166 -9.35 -11.06 -11.87
CA PHE A 166 -8.29 -10.14 -12.27
C PHE A 166 -7.05 -10.88 -12.77
N TYR A 167 -6.55 -11.88 -12.03
CA TYR A 167 -5.40 -12.67 -12.48
C TYR A 167 -5.69 -13.50 -13.73
N GLY A 168 -6.92 -14.00 -13.88
CA GLY A 168 -7.34 -14.67 -15.10
C GLY A 168 -7.15 -13.76 -16.32
N MET A 169 -7.62 -12.51 -16.24
CA MET A 169 -7.43 -11.50 -17.29
C MET A 169 -5.95 -11.11 -17.44
N ALA A 170 -5.32 -10.66 -16.36
CA ALA A 170 -3.99 -10.05 -16.38
C ALA A 170 -2.88 -11.00 -16.86
N ARG A 171 -2.98 -12.31 -16.62
CA ARG A 171 -2.00 -13.30 -17.12
C ARG A 171 -1.98 -13.42 -18.65
N ARG A 172 -3.05 -13.00 -19.33
CA ARG A 172 -3.15 -12.99 -20.79
C ARG A 172 -2.87 -11.62 -21.41
N ASP A 173 -2.71 -10.60 -20.58
CA ASP A 173 -2.42 -9.23 -21.00
C ASP A 173 -0.90 -9.00 -21.02
N ALA A 174 -0.37 -8.52 -22.15
CA ALA A 174 1.08 -8.38 -22.33
C ALA A 174 1.72 -7.34 -21.39
N LEU A 175 0.96 -6.34 -20.96
CA LEU A 175 1.44 -5.30 -20.05
C LEU A 175 1.37 -5.76 -18.59
N LEU A 176 0.31 -6.48 -18.23
CA LEU A 176 0.06 -6.89 -16.84
C LEU A 176 0.70 -8.21 -16.48
N ALA A 177 0.89 -9.15 -17.42
CA ALA A 177 1.41 -10.49 -17.13
C ALA A 177 2.75 -10.47 -16.37
N PRO A 178 3.75 -9.66 -16.75
CA PRO A 178 5.00 -9.54 -15.99
C PRO A 178 4.78 -8.97 -14.58
N ALA A 179 3.91 -7.96 -14.45
CA ALA A 179 3.64 -7.29 -13.19
C ALA A 179 2.93 -8.24 -12.20
N VAL A 180 1.92 -8.99 -12.64
CA VAL A 180 1.21 -9.95 -11.77
C VAL A 180 2.05 -11.18 -11.44
N ALA A 181 3.02 -11.56 -12.29
CA ALA A 181 3.98 -12.60 -11.98
C ALA A 181 4.97 -12.14 -10.89
N ALA A 182 5.49 -10.91 -11.00
CA ALA A 182 6.44 -10.34 -10.04
C ALA A 182 5.82 -9.99 -8.68
N HIS A 183 4.55 -9.56 -8.67
CA HIS A 183 3.86 -9.04 -7.49
C HIS A 183 2.63 -9.88 -7.10
N ALA A 184 2.69 -11.19 -7.33
CA ALA A 184 1.58 -12.09 -7.02
C ALA A 184 1.17 -11.99 -5.54
N GLY A 185 -0.14 -11.91 -5.30
CA GLY A 185 -0.74 -11.72 -3.98
C GLY A 185 -0.78 -10.28 -3.49
N LEU A 186 -0.22 -9.30 -4.21
CA LEU A 186 -0.34 -7.89 -3.82
C LEU A 186 -1.81 -7.44 -3.84
N ARG A 187 -2.26 -6.86 -2.73
CA ARG A 187 -3.60 -6.28 -2.59
C ARG A 187 -3.60 -4.79 -2.87
N LEU A 188 -4.73 -4.27 -3.37
CA LEU A 188 -4.91 -2.82 -3.53
C LEU A 188 -5.06 -2.17 -2.16
N ILE A 189 -3.94 -1.62 -1.68
CA ILE A 189 -3.86 -0.89 -0.41
C ILE A 189 -4.72 0.36 -0.51
N GLY A 190 -5.79 0.45 0.26
CA GLY A 190 -6.71 1.58 0.27
C GLY A 190 -6.26 2.74 1.17
N ILE A 191 -7.12 3.75 1.24
CA ILE A 191 -7.12 4.84 2.21
C ILE A 191 -8.57 4.96 2.70
N PRO A 192 -8.93 4.27 3.80
CA PRO A 192 -10.34 4.18 4.20
C PRO A 192 -10.99 5.52 4.58
N ASP A 193 -10.21 6.49 5.03
CA ASP A 193 -10.72 7.82 5.35
C ASP A 193 -10.81 8.70 4.09
N LEU A 194 -12.01 9.21 3.78
CA LEU A 194 -12.25 10.02 2.58
C LEU A 194 -11.47 11.33 2.60
N PHE A 195 -11.36 11.98 3.76
CA PHE A 195 -10.65 13.25 3.89
C PHE A 195 -9.15 13.05 3.65
N GLU A 196 -8.55 12.03 4.27
CA GLU A 196 -7.17 11.61 4.04
C GLU A 196 -6.93 11.32 2.55
N ALA A 197 -7.83 10.58 1.88
CA ALA A 197 -7.71 10.25 0.47
C ALA A 197 -7.75 11.48 -0.45
N LEU A 198 -8.70 12.40 -0.21
CA LEU A 198 -8.83 13.64 -0.97
C LEU A 198 -7.63 14.57 -0.74
N VAL A 199 -7.22 14.79 0.51
CA VAL A 199 -6.09 15.66 0.82
C VAL A 199 -4.78 15.06 0.29
N TRP A 200 -4.57 13.75 0.44
CA TRP A 200 -3.40 13.06 -0.11
C TRP A 200 -3.30 13.20 -1.62
N SER A 201 -4.42 13.01 -2.33
CA SER A 201 -4.44 13.16 -3.79
C SER A 201 -4.16 14.60 -4.23
N ILE A 202 -4.71 15.62 -3.55
CA ILE A 202 -4.42 17.04 -3.83
C ILE A 202 -2.96 17.38 -3.56
N ILE A 203 -2.40 16.89 -2.46
CA ILE A 203 -0.97 17.05 -2.15
C ILE A 203 -0.15 16.50 -3.32
N GLY A 204 -0.46 15.30 -3.81
CA GLY A 204 0.26 14.62 -4.90
C GLY A 204 0.14 15.26 -6.28
N GLN A 205 -0.78 16.19 -6.52
CA GLN A 205 -0.97 16.79 -7.84
C GLN A 205 0.29 17.50 -8.35
N GLN A 206 0.71 17.17 -9.58
CA GLN A 206 1.78 17.86 -10.33
C GLN A 206 3.15 17.93 -9.61
N ILE A 207 3.44 16.99 -8.70
CA ILE A 207 4.71 16.92 -7.98
C ILE A 207 5.23 15.48 -7.91
N THR A 208 6.47 15.31 -7.44
CA THR A 208 7.04 13.98 -7.21
C THR A 208 6.45 13.33 -5.96
N LEU A 209 6.45 12.00 -5.93
CA LEU A 209 5.94 11.23 -4.79
C LEU A 209 6.71 11.56 -3.50
N GLY A 210 8.04 11.67 -3.55
CA GLY A 210 8.86 12.03 -2.39
C GLY A 210 8.51 13.40 -1.81
N PHE A 211 8.26 14.41 -2.67
CA PHE A 211 7.83 15.72 -2.20
C PHE A 211 6.41 15.69 -1.61
N ALA A 212 5.51 14.89 -2.18
CA ALA A 212 4.18 14.67 -1.64
C ALA A 212 4.22 14.08 -0.22
N TYR A 213 5.08 13.08 0.02
CA TYR A 213 5.30 12.53 1.36
C TYR A 213 5.84 13.57 2.34
N ALA A 214 6.80 14.39 1.93
CA ALA A 214 7.33 15.47 2.78
C ALA A 214 6.26 16.51 3.15
N MET A 215 5.41 16.90 2.19
CA MET A 215 4.27 17.79 2.46
C MET A 215 3.23 17.15 3.40
N LYS A 216 2.88 15.88 3.18
CA LYS A 216 1.97 15.13 4.07
C LYS A 216 2.53 15.08 5.49
N LYS A 217 3.82 14.74 5.63
CA LYS A 217 4.51 14.70 6.92
C LYS A 217 4.37 16.02 7.68
N ARG A 218 4.68 17.14 7.04
CA ARG A 218 4.53 18.48 7.66
C ARG A 218 3.09 18.77 8.06
N LEU A 219 2.11 18.46 7.20
CA LEU A 219 0.69 18.66 7.51
C LEU A 219 0.26 17.86 8.75
N VAL A 220 0.63 16.58 8.83
CA VAL A 220 0.28 15.69 9.94
C VAL A 220 1.03 16.06 11.22
N GLU A 221 2.30 16.46 11.12
CA GLU A 221 3.09 16.89 12.29
C GLU A 221 2.57 18.21 12.88
N THR A 222 2.10 19.14 12.04
CA THR A 222 1.58 20.45 12.47
C THR A 222 0.12 20.41 12.92
N TYR A 223 -0.76 19.71 12.18
CA TYR A 223 -2.21 19.75 12.40
C TYR A 223 -2.85 18.40 12.76
N GLY A 224 -2.09 17.31 12.73
CA GLY A 224 -2.55 15.99 13.18
C GLY A 224 -2.53 15.86 14.70
N GLU A 225 -3.43 15.03 15.23
CA GLU A 225 -3.55 14.77 16.67
C GLU A 225 -2.47 13.78 17.09
N ALA A 226 -1.53 14.21 17.94
CA ALA A 226 -0.53 13.31 18.54
C ALA A 226 -1.16 12.50 19.68
N LEU A 227 -0.98 11.18 19.64
CA LEU A 227 -1.57 10.27 20.61
C LEU A 227 -0.58 9.91 21.71
N PRO A 228 -1.02 9.82 22.98
CA PRO A 228 -0.17 9.51 24.13
C PRO A 228 0.11 8.00 24.25
N PHE A 229 0.28 7.31 23.12
CA PHE A 229 0.62 5.89 23.11
C PHE A 229 2.12 5.73 23.30
N GLU A 230 2.51 4.70 24.06
CA GLU A 230 3.93 4.40 24.27
C GLU A 230 4.62 4.08 22.92
N THR A 231 5.80 4.63 22.74
CA THR A 231 6.66 4.39 21.58
C THR A 231 8.06 4.00 22.05
N ALA A 232 8.82 3.33 21.20
CA ALA A 232 10.21 3.02 21.53
C ALA A 232 11.03 4.32 21.74
N PRO A 233 12.09 4.29 22.57
CA PRO A 233 12.94 5.44 22.79
C PRO A 233 13.47 6.04 21.47
N GLY A 234 13.26 7.34 21.28
CA GLY A 234 13.70 8.06 20.08
C GLY A 234 12.73 8.02 18.89
N GLU A 235 11.61 7.28 18.99
CA GLU A 235 10.56 7.32 17.97
C GLU A 235 9.61 8.50 18.19
N ALA A 236 9.12 9.08 17.08
CA ALA A 236 8.06 10.08 17.12
C ALA A 236 6.78 9.53 17.75
N PRO A 237 5.84 10.35 18.24
CA PRO A 237 4.52 9.87 18.66
C PRO A 237 3.70 9.36 17.46
N TYR A 238 2.76 8.45 17.69
CA TYR A 238 1.74 8.13 16.70
C TYR A 238 0.79 9.32 16.51
N ARG A 239 0.29 9.50 15.30
CA ARG A 239 -0.59 10.63 14.96
C ARG A 239 -1.80 10.17 14.18
N LEU A 240 -2.92 10.84 14.41
CA LEU A 240 -4.06 10.80 13.50
C LEU A 240 -3.89 11.86 12.42
N PHE A 241 -4.48 11.61 11.26
CA PHE A 241 -4.56 12.61 10.19
C PHE A 241 -5.36 13.83 10.71
N PRO A 242 -5.06 15.07 10.26
CA PRO A 242 -5.85 16.23 10.63
C PRO A 242 -7.33 16.01 10.35
N ARG A 243 -8.20 16.33 11.32
CA ARG A 243 -9.65 16.24 11.11
C ARG A 243 -10.16 17.40 10.25
N PRO A 244 -11.27 17.24 9.51
CA PRO A 244 -11.83 18.31 8.69
C PRO A 244 -12.02 19.62 9.45
N GLU A 245 -12.58 19.58 10.66
CA GLU A 245 -12.89 20.76 11.47
C GLU A 245 -11.62 21.57 11.79
N ARG A 246 -10.48 20.88 11.95
CA ARG A 246 -9.19 21.53 12.22
C ARG A 246 -8.68 22.32 11.01
N LEU A 247 -8.82 21.77 9.81
CA LEU A 247 -8.32 22.42 8.58
C LEU A 247 -9.32 23.44 8.02
N ALA A 248 -10.61 23.28 8.29
CA ALA A 248 -11.66 24.20 7.84
C ALA A 248 -11.52 25.62 8.44
N ALA A 249 -10.99 25.69 9.66
CA ALA A 249 -10.71 26.93 10.39
C ALA A 249 -9.45 27.68 9.91
N LEU A 250 -8.65 27.10 9.01
CA LEU A 250 -7.42 27.70 8.51
C LEU A 250 -7.66 28.64 7.33
N THR A 251 -6.65 29.45 7.05
CA THR A 251 -6.50 30.25 5.83
C THR A 251 -5.41 29.64 4.94
N PRO A 252 -5.38 29.97 3.64
CA PRO A 252 -4.31 29.49 2.76
C PRO A 252 -2.90 29.84 3.25
N ASP A 253 -2.75 30.96 3.97
CA ASP A 253 -1.46 31.43 4.50
C ASP A 253 -0.90 30.53 5.58
N ASP A 254 -1.77 29.86 6.35
CA ASP A 254 -1.37 28.88 7.37
C ASP A 254 -0.71 27.63 6.74
N LEU A 255 -1.08 27.28 5.50
CA LEU A 255 -0.55 26.12 4.78
C LEU A 255 0.68 26.44 3.92
N ARG A 256 0.97 27.72 3.63
CA ARG A 256 2.15 28.11 2.83
C ARG A 256 3.49 27.69 3.47
N PRO A 257 3.71 27.84 4.80
CA PRO A 257 4.94 27.35 5.45
C PRO A 257 5.15 25.84 5.28
N LEU A 258 4.07 25.07 5.09
CA LEU A 258 4.12 23.63 4.83
C LEU A 258 4.33 23.29 3.34
N GLN A 259 4.64 24.31 2.52
CA GLN A 259 4.89 24.25 1.09
C GLN A 259 3.68 23.92 0.21
N PHE A 260 2.47 24.22 0.69
CA PHE A 260 1.29 24.20 -0.16
C PHE A 260 1.28 25.43 -1.07
N SER A 261 0.95 25.24 -2.36
CA SER A 261 0.60 26.37 -3.22
C SER A 261 -0.73 26.99 -2.76
N GLY A 262 -0.97 28.26 -3.08
CA GLY A 262 -2.24 28.91 -2.73
C GLY A 262 -3.47 28.14 -3.20
N ARG A 263 -3.42 27.58 -4.43
CA ARG A 263 -4.51 26.73 -4.95
C ARG A 263 -4.69 25.44 -4.17
N LYS A 264 -3.62 24.69 -3.86
CA LYS A 264 -3.74 23.46 -3.07
C LYS A 264 -4.28 23.74 -1.67
N ALA A 265 -3.84 24.84 -1.06
CA ALA A 265 -4.33 25.27 0.24
C ALA A 265 -5.83 25.61 0.20
N GLU A 266 -6.27 26.39 -0.79
CA GLU A 266 -7.70 26.68 -1.04
C GLU A 266 -8.53 25.40 -1.19
N TYR A 267 -8.04 24.40 -1.94
CA TYR A 267 -8.77 23.16 -2.18
C TYR A 267 -8.89 22.30 -0.92
N VAL A 268 -7.79 22.12 -0.18
CA VAL A 268 -7.79 21.36 1.08
C VAL A 268 -8.75 21.98 2.09
N ILE A 269 -8.68 23.30 2.28
CA ILE A 269 -9.56 24.02 3.22
C ILE A 269 -11.02 23.97 2.74
N GLY A 270 -11.26 24.11 1.44
CA GLY A 270 -12.61 24.01 0.86
C GLY A 270 -13.24 22.64 1.10
N ILE A 271 -12.48 21.55 0.89
CA ILE A 271 -12.95 20.19 1.17
C ILE A 271 -13.19 19.98 2.66
N ALA A 272 -12.30 20.51 3.51
CA ALA A 272 -12.45 20.42 4.96
C ALA A 272 -13.77 21.06 5.42
N ARG A 273 -14.10 22.25 4.90
CA ARG A 273 -15.38 22.94 5.15
C ARG A 273 -16.58 22.14 4.64
N MET A 274 -16.51 21.60 3.43
CA MET A 274 -17.62 20.77 2.90
C MET A 274 -17.90 19.55 3.77
N MET A 275 -16.86 18.92 4.35
CA MET A 275 -17.03 17.77 5.24
C MET A 275 -17.51 18.18 6.63
N GLU A 276 -16.97 19.27 7.19
CA GLU A 276 -17.44 19.85 8.47
C GLU A 276 -18.93 20.26 8.39
N GLU A 277 -19.35 20.88 7.29
CA GLU A 277 -20.73 21.28 7.01
C GLU A 277 -21.66 20.09 6.68
N GLY A 278 -21.13 18.86 6.61
CA GLY A 278 -21.91 17.66 6.28
C GLY A 278 -22.34 17.57 4.82
N ARG A 279 -21.80 18.41 3.93
CA ARG A 279 -22.11 18.42 2.49
C ARG A 279 -21.37 17.35 1.70
N LEU A 280 -20.34 16.75 2.29
CA LEU A 280 -19.53 15.69 1.71
C LEU A 280 -19.23 14.65 2.79
N SER A 281 -19.56 13.39 2.51
CA SER A 281 -19.24 12.28 3.40
C SER A 281 -18.90 11.03 2.58
N LYS A 282 -18.19 10.08 3.21
CA LYS A 282 -17.90 8.79 2.56
C LYS A 282 -19.16 7.97 2.35
N SER A 283 -20.05 7.92 3.34
CA SER A 283 -21.30 7.16 3.26
C SER A 283 -22.16 7.64 2.10
N SER A 284 -22.32 8.96 1.93
CA SER A 284 -23.11 9.51 0.82
C SER A 284 -22.54 9.19 -0.58
N LEU A 285 -21.23 8.93 -0.71
CA LEU A 285 -20.61 8.53 -1.99
C LEU A 285 -20.58 7.01 -2.18
N ALA A 286 -20.59 6.24 -1.09
CA ALA A 286 -20.59 4.78 -1.14
C ALA A 286 -21.97 4.23 -1.53
N GLU A 287 -23.04 4.93 -1.15
CA GLU A 287 -24.43 4.56 -1.42
C GLU A 287 -24.90 4.83 -2.86
N THR A 288 -24.14 5.60 -3.64
CA THR A 288 -24.46 5.93 -5.04
C THR A 288 -23.77 4.99 -6.02
N SER A 289 -24.17 5.05 -7.29
CA SER A 289 -23.47 4.36 -8.37
C SER A 289 -22.04 4.90 -8.56
N GLU A 290 -21.18 4.13 -9.24
CA GLU A 290 -19.79 4.56 -9.49
C GLU A 290 -19.74 5.88 -10.29
N GLU A 291 -20.66 6.06 -11.24
CA GLU A 291 -20.78 7.26 -12.07
C GLU A 291 -21.24 8.47 -11.23
N GLU A 292 -22.30 8.32 -10.43
CA GLU A 292 -22.79 9.40 -9.57
C GLU A 292 -21.77 9.81 -8.52
N ALA A 293 -21.08 8.86 -7.88
CA ALA A 293 -20.00 9.14 -6.93
C ALA A 293 -18.86 9.93 -7.61
N ARG A 294 -18.51 9.55 -8.83
CA ARG A 294 -17.47 10.21 -9.62
C ARG A 294 -17.87 11.64 -10.01
N GLU A 295 -19.09 11.85 -10.47
CA GLU A 295 -19.61 13.19 -10.79
C GLU A 295 -19.71 14.08 -9.55
N ALA A 296 -20.12 13.53 -8.40
CA ALA A 296 -20.11 14.24 -7.13
C ALA A 296 -18.70 14.68 -6.71
N LEU A 297 -17.69 13.82 -6.92
CA LEU A 297 -16.28 14.16 -6.70
C LEU A 297 -15.80 15.25 -7.66
N LEU A 298 -16.14 15.17 -8.95
CA LEU A 298 -15.77 16.18 -9.96
C LEU A 298 -16.37 17.56 -9.71
N ALA A 299 -17.52 17.63 -9.04
CA ALA A 299 -18.13 18.90 -8.65
C ALA A 299 -17.32 19.66 -7.57
N ILE A 300 -16.38 18.99 -6.90
CA ILE A 300 -15.55 19.60 -5.86
C ILE A 300 -14.44 20.43 -6.50
N ARG A 301 -14.38 21.72 -6.13
CA ARG A 301 -13.32 22.61 -6.60
C ARG A 301 -11.93 22.07 -6.25
N GLY A 302 -11.09 21.87 -7.26
CA GLY A 302 -9.74 21.31 -7.11
C GLY A 302 -9.63 19.80 -7.32
N VAL A 303 -10.77 19.12 -7.49
CA VAL A 303 -10.84 17.70 -7.86
C VAL A 303 -11.09 17.60 -9.36
N GLY A 304 -10.09 17.13 -10.10
CA GLY A 304 -10.22 16.77 -11.52
C GLY A 304 -10.42 15.26 -11.71
N ALA A 305 -10.58 14.83 -12.96
CA ALA A 305 -10.77 13.41 -13.33
C ALA A 305 -9.77 12.47 -12.65
N TRP A 306 -8.48 12.78 -12.70
CA TRP A 306 -7.45 11.98 -12.03
C TRP A 306 -7.70 11.84 -10.52
N THR A 307 -8.07 12.93 -9.84
CA THR A 307 -8.31 12.91 -8.39
C THR A 307 -9.59 12.14 -8.06
N ALA A 308 -10.66 12.33 -8.83
CA ALA A 308 -11.91 11.61 -8.65
C ALA A 308 -11.69 10.09 -8.82
N ASP A 309 -11.00 9.68 -9.88
CA ASP A 309 -10.69 8.27 -10.14
C ASP A 309 -9.71 7.71 -9.11
N TYR A 310 -8.73 8.49 -8.65
CA TYR A 310 -7.82 8.06 -7.57
C TYR A 310 -8.56 7.81 -6.26
N VAL A 311 -9.49 8.69 -5.86
CA VAL A 311 -10.32 8.52 -4.66
C VAL A 311 -11.31 7.37 -4.83
N GLY A 312 -11.93 7.25 -6.01
CA GLY A 312 -12.77 6.11 -6.39
C GLY A 312 -12.05 4.79 -6.20
N MET A 313 -10.81 4.70 -6.68
CA MET A 313 -9.96 3.53 -6.55
C MET A 313 -9.50 3.26 -5.11
N LYS A 314 -8.93 4.27 -4.43
CA LYS A 314 -8.21 4.06 -3.16
C LYS A 314 -9.11 4.11 -1.93
N CYS A 315 -10.23 4.84 -1.97
CA CYS A 315 -11.12 5.02 -0.82
C CYS A 315 -12.49 4.36 -1.03
N LEU A 316 -13.10 4.53 -2.21
CA LEU A 316 -14.44 3.97 -2.48
C LEU A 316 -14.41 2.55 -3.05
N ARG A 317 -13.20 1.99 -3.29
CA ARG A 317 -12.96 0.66 -3.84
C ARG A 317 -13.71 0.36 -5.14
N ARG A 318 -13.90 1.37 -6.00
CA ARG A 318 -14.53 1.23 -7.31
C ARG A 318 -13.56 0.52 -8.26
N ALA A 319 -13.93 -0.67 -8.73
CA ALA A 319 -13.05 -1.52 -9.52
C ALA A 319 -12.77 -0.93 -10.93
N SER A 320 -13.72 -0.17 -11.46
CA SER A 320 -13.63 0.52 -12.75
C SER A 320 -12.87 1.86 -12.69
N ALA A 321 -12.50 2.33 -11.51
CA ALA A 321 -11.85 3.62 -11.36
C ALA A 321 -10.50 3.64 -12.09
N PHE A 322 -10.38 4.55 -13.05
CA PHE A 322 -9.28 4.58 -13.99
C PHE A 322 -8.68 5.98 -14.14
N PRO A 323 -7.64 6.32 -13.37
CA PRO A 323 -6.99 7.62 -13.46
C PRO A 323 -6.13 7.72 -14.74
N ALA A 324 -6.79 7.88 -15.89
CA ALA A 324 -6.17 7.79 -17.22
C ALA A 324 -5.02 8.77 -17.45
N THR A 325 -5.01 9.91 -16.75
CA THR A 325 -3.97 10.94 -16.87
C THR A 325 -2.81 10.76 -15.87
N ASP A 326 -2.79 9.66 -15.12
CA ASP A 326 -1.77 9.37 -14.12
C ASP A 326 -0.36 9.28 -14.74
N ALA A 327 0.59 9.99 -14.13
CA ALA A 327 1.96 10.03 -14.64
C ALA A 327 2.66 8.67 -14.50
N GLY A 328 2.36 7.90 -13.45
CA GLY A 328 2.85 6.54 -13.28
C GLY A 328 2.30 5.62 -14.35
N LEU A 329 0.99 5.61 -14.58
CA LEU A 329 0.35 4.85 -15.65
C LEU A 329 0.96 5.18 -17.01
N HIS A 330 1.10 6.47 -17.33
CA HIS A 330 1.75 6.89 -18.58
C HIS A 330 3.18 6.36 -18.71
N GLN A 331 3.96 6.37 -17.63
CA GLN A 331 5.33 5.87 -17.64
C GLN A 331 5.37 4.34 -17.79
N ALA A 332 4.49 3.61 -17.11
CA ALA A 332 4.39 2.17 -17.21
C ALA A 332 3.96 1.74 -18.62
N LEU A 333 2.96 2.41 -19.20
CA LEU A 333 2.54 2.19 -20.58
C LEU A 333 3.63 2.52 -21.58
N ARG A 334 4.32 3.66 -21.39
CA ARG A 334 5.45 4.04 -22.25
C ARG A 334 6.53 2.95 -22.28
N SER A 335 6.92 2.45 -21.11
CA SER A 335 7.93 1.39 -21.00
C SER A 335 7.41 0.05 -21.55
N GLY A 336 6.21 -0.37 -21.16
CA GLY A 336 5.63 -1.66 -21.55
C GLY A 336 5.26 -1.77 -23.03
N LEU A 337 4.86 -0.66 -23.66
CA LEU A 337 4.58 -0.59 -25.10
C LEU A 337 5.80 -0.13 -25.92
N ASN A 338 6.97 0.06 -25.29
CA ASN A 338 8.21 0.53 -25.90
C ASN A 338 8.03 1.84 -26.71
N LEU A 339 7.28 2.80 -26.16
CA LEU A 339 7.02 4.09 -26.80
C LEU A 339 8.19 5.05 -26.56
N GLY A 340 8.71 5.64 -27.64
CA GLY A 340 9.70 6.71 -27.56
C GLY A 340 9.17 8.01 -26.95
N ARG A 341 7.84 8.15 -26.84
CA ARG A 341 7.11 9.34 -26.37
C ARG A 341 6.08 9.00 -25.30
N LYS A 342 5.45 10.02 -24.72
CA LYS A 342 4.26 9.85 -23.88
C LYS A 342 3.14 9.17 -24.69
N PRO A 343 2.39 8.21 -24.10
CA PRO A 343 1.24 7.61 -24.76
C PRO A 343 0.16 8.67 -25.06
N LEU A 344 -0.50 8.52 -26.21
CA LEU A 344 -1.65 9.32 -26.62
C LEU A 344 -2.91 8.82 -25.90
N PRO A 345 -3.94 9.66 -25.73
CA PRO A 345 -5.20 9.25 -25.11
C PRO A 345 -5.82 7.99 -25.73
N ALA A 346 -5.80 7.88 -27.06
CA ALA A 346 -6.32 6.69 -27.75
C ALA A 346 -5.53 5.41 -27.44
N GLU A 347 -4.20 5.51 -27.28
CA GLU A 347 -3.35 4.37 -26.92
C GLU A 347 -3.62 3.90 -25.49
N ILE A 348 -3.90 4.83 -24.57
CA ILE A 348 -4.26 4.52 -23.18
C ILE A 348 -5.61 3.79 -23.15
N VAL A 349 -6.62 4.30 -23.86
CA VAL A 349 -7.94 3.66 -23.94
C VAL A 349 -7.85 2.28 -24.58
N GLN A 350 -7.08 2.13 -25.67
CA GLN A 350 -6.89 0.85 -26.33
C GLN A 350 -6.15 -0.16 -25.42
N ALA A 351 -5.12 0.28 -24.69
CA ALA A 351 -4.41 -0.56 -23.73
C ALA A 351 -5.31 -1.00 -22.58
N ALA A 352 -6.22 -0.12 -22.12
CA ALA A 352 -7.12 -0.40 -21.02
C ALA A 352 -8.39 -1.19 -21.39
N ALA A 353 -8.71 -1.32 -22.68
CA ALA A 353 -9.92 -2.00 -23.14
C ALA A 353 -10.09 -3.44 -22.58
N PRO A 354 -9.03 -4.28 -22.43
CA PRO A 354 -9.14 -5.61 -21.83
C PRO A 354 -9.34 -5.59 -20.30
N TRP A 355 -9.12 -4.45 -19.63
CA TRP A 355 -9.10 -4.35 -18.17
C TRP A 355 -10.47 -4.08 -17.57
N ARG A 356 -11.54 -4.10 -18.37
CA ARG A 356 -12.90 -3.74 -17.96
C ARG A 356 -13.34 -4.47 -16.69
N GLY A 357 -13.70 -3.70 -15.66
CA GLY A 357 -14.08 -4.19 -14.33
C GLY A 357 -12.90 -4.46 -13.39
N HIS A 358 -11.67 -4.19 -13.83
CA HIS A 358 -10.42 -4.44 -13.11
C HIS A 358 -9.39 -3.30 -13.29
N GLU A 359 -9.81 -2.15 -13.81
CA GLU A 359 -8.96 -1.01 -14.14
C GLU A 359 -8.15 -0.53 -12.93
N ALA A 360 -8.79 -0.46 -11.76
CA ALA A 360 -8.15 -0.11 -10.49
C ALA A 360 -6.94 -1.01 -10.18
N TYR A 361 -7.13 -2.33 -10.29
CA TYR A 361 -6.06 -3.30 -10.05
C TYR A 361 -5.00 -3.29 -11.16
N ALA A 362 -5.40 -3.11 -12.42
CA ALA A 362 -4.47 -2.99 -13.54
C ALA A 362 -3.51 -1.80 -13.34
N VAL A 363 -4.06 -0.61 -13.04
CA VAL A 363 -3.26 0.59 -12.74
C VAL A 363 -2.37 0.36 -11.52
N PHE A 364 -2.92 -0.23 -10.45
CA PHE A 364 -2.17 -0.48 -9.23
C PHE A 364 -0.97 -1.42 -9.43
N TYR A 365 -1.12 -2.47 -10.24
CA TYR A 365 -0.03 -3.40 -10.59
C TYR A 365 0.99 -2.76 -11.53
N LEU A 366 0.54 -1.96 -12.52
CA LEU A 366 1.45 -1.22 -13.39
C LEU A 366 2.33 -0.24 -12.63
N TRP A 367 1.82 0.40 -11.57
CA TRP A 367 2.66 1.23 -10.69
C TRP A 367 3.83 0.46 -10.06
N GLN A 368 3.66 -0.84 -9.76
CA GLN A 368 4.72 -1.62 -9.13
C GLN A 368 5.91 -1.85 -10.07
N THR A 369 5.67 -1.85 -11.39
CA THR A 369 6.73 -1.96 -12.41
C THR A 369 7.69 -0.76 -12.41
N LEU A 370 7.30 0.34 -11.77
CA LEU A 370 8.09 1.58 -11.67
C LEU A 370 8.90 1.65 -10.38
N LEU A 371 8.58 0.82 -9.40
CA LEU A 371 9.35 0.76 -8.17
C LEU A 371 10.68 0.09 -8.51
N LYS A 372 11.79 0.79 -8.22
CA LYS A 372 13.11 0.19 -8.35
C LYS A 372 13.18 -1.01 -7.41
N THR A 373 13.39 -2.20 -7.96
CA THR A 373 13.84 -3.34 -7.17
C THR A 373 15.28 -3.02 -6.77
N ASN A 374 15.49 -2.70 -5.49
CA ASN A 374 16.85 -2.57 -4.95
C ASN A 374 17.58 -3.91 -5.03
#